data_AF-A0A7J4AW37-F1
#
_entry.id   AF-A0A7J4AW37-F1
#
_cell.length_a   1.000
_cell.length_b   1.000
_cell.length_c   1.000
_cell.angle_alpha   90.00
_cell.angle_beta   90.00
_cell.angle_gamma   90.00
#
_symmetry.space_group_name_H-M   'P 1'
#
loop_
_entity.id
_entity.type
_entity.pdbx_description
1 polymer ?
#
loop_
_entity_poly.entity_id
_entity_poly.type
_entity_poly.pdbx_seq_one_letter_code
_entity_poly.pdbx_strand_id
1 'polypeptide(L)'
;MPTISVAKISRKFNLGNYETMEVGLEAFIGEGENIQQVLAILELEAKKYMENTHPEAFKQQSQSANPQTPVSKQKLGPEIFPEDLRKLLSFEQGNGCFVIKPRQFLGSEKFAKIAQIVRGAGGDYKSAGKDSHFKIPLK
;
A
#
# COMPACT_ATOMS: atom_id res chain seq x y z
N MET A 1 -27.11 -19.45 -34.17
CA MET A 1 -26.87 -19.67 -32.73
C MET A 1 -26.40 -18.34 -32.17
N PRO A 2 -27.00 -17.79 -31.10
CA PRO A 2 -26.60 -16.49 -30.57
C PRO A 2 -25.13 -16.55 -30.12
N THR A 3 -24.31 -15.62 -30.61
CA THR A 3 -22.92 -15.50 -30.17
C THR A 3 -22.88 -14.74 -28.86
N ILE A 4 -22.87 -15.46 -27.74
CA ILE A 4 -22.68 -14.87 -26.42
C ILE A 4 -21.18 -14.67 -26.21
N SER A 5 -20.76 -13.42 -26.03
CA SER A 5 -19.39 -13.09 -25.64
C SER A 5 -19.31 -12.93 -24.13
N VAL A 6 -18.14 -13.13 -23.52
CA VAL A 6 -17.95 -12.99 -22.07
C VAL A 6 -16.89 -11.94 -21.80
N ALA A 7 -17.22 -10.93 -21.01
CA ALA A 7 -16.28 -9.94 -20.50
C ALA A 7 -15.89 -10.30 -19.07
N LYS A 8 -14.58 -10.32 -18.79
CA LYS A 8 -14.02 -10.54 -17.46
C LYS A 8 -13.13 -9.37 -17.11
N ILE A 9 -13.25 -8.87 -15.88
CA ILE A 9 -12.26 -7.96 -15.31
C ILE A 9 -11.76 -8.53 -13.99
N SER A 10 -10.48 -8.32 -13.72
CA SER A 10 -9.89 -8.54 -12.40
C SER A 10 -9.24 -7.25 -11.97
N ARG A 11 -9.73 -6.68 -10.87
CA ARG A 11 -9.17 -5.46 -10.29
C ARG A 11 -8.59 -5.80 -8.93
N LYS A 12 -7.29 -5.60 -8.79
CA LYS A 12 -6.60 -5.69 -7.52
C LYS A 12 -6.66 -4.36 -6.80
N PHE A 13 -7.06 -4.38 -5.55
CA PHE A 13 -7.18 -3.19 -4.72
C PHE A 13 -6.37 -3.33 -3.45
N ASN A 14 -5.86 -2.19 -2.98
CA ASN A 14 -5.04 -2.12 -1.79
C ASN A 14 -5.94 -1.77 -0.60
N LEU A 15 -5.95 -2.62 0.43
CA LEU A 15 -6.81 -2.45 1.61
C LEU A 15 -6.12 -1.69 2.75
N GLY A 16 -4.91 -1.19 2.52
CA GLY A 16 -4.04 -0.75 3.61
C GLY A 16 -3.39 -1.93 4.33
N ASN A 17 -2.46 -1.66 5.25
CA ASN A 17 -1.79 -2.67 6.08
C ASN A 17 -1.19 -3.86 5.31
N TYR A 18 -0.74 -3.64 4.07
CA TYR A 18 -0.17 -4.68 3.20
C TYR A 18 -1.15 -5.77 2.77
N GLU A 19 -2.44 -5.58 3.01
CA GLU A 19 -3.50 -6.46 2.58
C GLU A 19 -4.00 -6.02 1.20
N THR A 20 -4.24 -7.00 0.32
CA THR A 20 -4.75 -6.74 -1.03
C THR A 20 -5.87 -7.70 -1.35
N MET A 21 -6.96 -7.17 -1.89
CA MET A 21 -8.11 -7.95 -2.33
C MET A 21 -8.19 -7.88 -3.85
N GLU A 22 -8.43 -9.03 -4.47
CA GLU A 22 -8.68 -9.10 -5.90
C GLU A 22 -10.18 -9.34 -6.11
N VAL A 23 -10.81 -8.43 -6.85
CA VAL A 23 -12.22 -8.54 -7.24
C VAL A 23 -12.27 -8.90 -8.71
N GLY A 24 -12.69 -10.13 -8.99
CA GLY A 24 -12.98 -10.63 -10.33
C GLY A 24 -14.47 -10.52 -10.62
N LEU A 25 -14.85 -9.83 -11.70
CA LEU A 25 -16.24 -9.76 -12.16
C LEU A 25 -16.33 -10.27 -13.59
N GLU A 26 -17.40 -11.00 -13.88
CA GLU A 26 -17.67 -11.63 -15.17
C GLU A 26 -19.10 -11.30 -15.59
N ALA A 27 -19.26 -10.81 -16.83
CA ALA A 27 -20.56 -10.51 -17.42
C ALA A 27 -20.71 -11.16 -18.79
N PHE A 28 -21.93 -11.59 -19.08
CA PHE A 28 -22.34 -12.10 -20.38
C PHE A 28 -22.76 -10.93 -21.27
N ILE A 29 -22.17 -10.87 -22.47
CA ILE A 29 -22.40 -9.84 -23.47
C ILE A 29 -23.27 -10.45 -24.57
N GLY A 30 -24.47 -9.89 -24.74
CA GLY A 30 -25.38 -10.25 -25.82
C GLY A 30 -24.91 -9.71 -27.18
N GLU A 31 -25.49 -10.23 -28.27
CA GLU A 31 -25.20 -9.77 -29.63
C GLU A 31 -25.66 -8.31 -29.79
N GLY A 32 -24.72 -7.39 -30.11
CA GLY A 32 -24.98 -5.95 -30.24
C GLY A 32 -24.62 -5.11 -29.02
N GLU A 33 -24.26 -5.73 -27.89
CA GLU A 33 -23.80 -5.03 -26.70
C GLU A 33 -22.36 -4.50 -26.87
N ASN A 34 -22.13 -3.26 -26.44
CA ASN A 34 -20.81 -2.65 -26.56
C ASN A 34 -19.88 -3.13 -25.45
N ILE A 35 -18.84 -3.87 -25.82
CA ILE A 35 -17.86 -4.44 -24.88
C ILE A 35 -17.23 -3.35 -24.00
N GLN A 36 -16.95 -2.15 -24.54
CA GLN A 36 -16.35 -1.06 -23.76
C GLN A 36 -17.30 -0.55 -22.68
N GLN A 37 -18.61 -0.46 -22.96
CA GLN A 37 -19.62 -0.12 -21.97
C GLN A 37 -19.73 -1.20 -20.89
N VAL A 38 -19.75 -2.48 -21.28
CA VAL A 38 -19.82 -3.60 -20.31
C VAL A 38 -18.57 -3.62 -19.41
N LEU A 39 -17.38 -3.40 -19.96
CA LEU A 39 -16.15 -3.28 -19.19
C LEU A 39 -16.19 -2.09 -18.22
N ALA A 40 -16.72 -0.94 -18.65
CA ALA A 40 -16.86 0.24 -17.80
C ALA A 40 -17.85 -0.01 -16.64
N ILE A 41 -18.96 -0.69 -16.91
CA ILE A 41 -19.94 -1.10 -15.89
C ILE A 41 -19.28 -2.05 -14.89
N LEU A 42 -18.60 -3.10 -15.37
CA LEU A 42 -17.86 -4.02 -14.52
C LEU A 42 -16.83 -3.28 -13.64
N GLU A 43 -16.13 -2.29 -14.20
CA GLU A 43 -15.14 -1.52 -13.45
C GLU A 43 -15.77 -0.66 -12.35
N LEU A 44 -16.92 -0.06 -12.63
CA LEU A 44 -17.69 0.72 -11.66
C LEU A 44 -18.27 -0.19 -10.56
N GLU A 45 -18.81 -1.34 -10.94
CA GLU A 45 -19.36 -2.34 -10.02
C GLU A 45 -18.28 -2.87 -9.06
N ALA A 46 -17.09 -3.17 -9.58
CA ALA A 46 -15.95 -3.60 -8.76
C ALA A 46 -15.55 -2.53 -7.73
N LYS A 47 -15.51 -1.25 -8.14
CA LYS A 47 -15.23 -0.12 -7.25
C LYS A 47 -16.33 0.04 -6.19
N LYS A 48 -17.59 -0.07 -6.58
CA LYS A 48 -18.75 0.06 -5.69
C LYS A 48 -18.82 -1.08 -4.66
N TYR A 49 -18.55 -2.31 -5.08
CA TYR A 49 -18.45 -3.45 -4.16
C TYR A 49 -17.40 -3.20 -3.08
N MET A 50 -16.24 -2.65 -3.48
CA MET A 50 -15.17 -2.29 -2.54
C MET A 50 -15.50 -1.12 -1.62
N GLU A 51 -16.15 -0.07 -2.14
CA GLU A 51 -16.62 1.05 -1.33
C GLU A 51 -17.57 0.58 -0.21
N ASN A 52 -18.47 -0.36 -0.52
CA ASN A 52 -19.41 -0.90 0.45
C ASN A 52 -18.78 -1.91 1.42
N THR A 53 -17.86 -2.76 0.94
CA THR A 53 -17.26 -3.83 1.76
C THR A 53 -16.10 -3.32 2.61
N HIS A 54 -15.29 -2.40 2.08
CA HIS A 54 -14.09 -1.84 2.72
C HIS A 54 -14.00 -0.32 2.49
N PRO A 55 -14.87 0.49 3.12
CA PRO A 55 -14.87 1.94 2.96
C PRO A 55 -13.56 2.60 3.44
N GLU A 56 -12.85 2.00 4.40
CA GLU A 56 -11.53 2.46 4.86
C GLU A 56 -10.46 2.37 3.77
N ALA A 57 -10.43 1.29 3.00
CA ALA A 57 -9.49 1.10 1.89
C ALA A 57 -9.72 2.12 0.76
N PHE A 58 -10.99 2.38 0.44
CA PHE A 58 -11.38 3.33 -0.59
C PHE A 58 -11.06 4.78 -0.18
N LYS A 59 -11.28 5.12 1.10
CA LYS A 59 -10.80 6.38 1.68
C LYS A 59 -9.27 6.47 1.66
N GLN A 60 -8.54 5.40 1.96
CA GLN A 60 -7.07 5.40 1.98
C GLN A 60 -6.44 5.56 0.59
N GLN A 61 -7.04 5.07 -0.49
CA GLN A 61 -6.57 5.38 -1.85
C GLN A 61 -6.75 6.87 -2.21
N SER A 62 -7.80 7.50 -1.67
CA SER A 62 -8.07 8.94 -1.83
C SER A 62 -7.33 9.81 -0.80
N GLN A 63 -6.74 9.19 0.23
CA GLN A 63 -6.08 9.83 1.37
C GLN A 63 -4.64 9.31 1.61
N SER A 64 -3.98 8.72 0.61
CA SER A 64 -2.50 8.64 0.60
C SER A 64 -1.86 9.99 0.24
N ALA A 65 -2.67 11.05 0.27
CA ALA A 65 -2.28 12.39 0.66
C ALA A 65 -3.20 12.83 1.81
N ASN A 66 -2.93 12.43 3.06
CA ASN A 66 -3.45 13.16 4.20
C ASN A 66 -2.31 13.55 5.17
N PRO A 67 -2.02 14.86 5.28
CA PRO A 67 -0.96 15.41 6.12
C PRO A 67 -1.45 15.54 7.57
N GLN A 68 -0.96 14.69 8.46
CA GLN A 68 -0.98 14.95 9.91
C GLN A 68 0.37 14.45 10.42
N THR A 69 1.36 15.30 10.69
CA THR A 69 1.33 16.38 11.69
C THR A 69 2.50 17.34 11.41
N PRO A 70 2.36 18.67 11.58
CA PRO A 70 3.50 19.58 11.63
C PRO A 70 4.25 19.39 12.95
N VAL A 71 5.04 18.32 13.06
CA VAL A 71 6.09 18.27 14.08
C VAL A 71 7.38 18.68 13.42
N SER A 72 7.63 19.98 13.54
CA SER A 72 8.93 20.57 13.83
C SER A 72 10.10 19.97 13.06
N LYS A 73 10.63 20.76 12.13
CA LYS A 73 12.06 20.77 11.78
C LYS A 73 12.87 20.34 13.01
N GLN A 74 13.46 19.14 13.00
CA GLN A 74 14.77 18.82 13.60
C GLN A 74 14.93 17.30 13.77
N LYS A 75 16.10 16.84 13.28
CA LYS A 75 16.71 15.51 13.41
C LYS A 75 16.20 14.41 12.49
N LEU A 76 16.72 14.48 11.25
CA LEU A 76 16.76 13.37 10.30
C LEU A 76 17.79 12.33 10.80
N GLY A 77 17.36 11.36 11.61
CA GLY A 77 18.27 10.37 12.17
C GLY A 77 17.54 9.29 12.98
N PRO A 78 18.22 8.20 13.38
CA PRO A 78 17.64 7.05 14.09
C PRO A 78 17.03 7.39 15.46
N GLU A 79 17.13 8.65 15.87
CA GLU A 79 16.52 9.24 17.06
C GLU A 79 14.99 9.41 16.92
N ILE A 80 14.46 9.38 15.69
CA ILE A 80 13.01 9.37 15.43
C ILE A 80 12.33 8.04 15.77
N PHE A 81 13.12 6.98 15.94
CA PHE A 81 12.60 5.67 16.33
C PHE A 81 12.64 5.57 17.86
N PRO A 82 11.52 5.22 18.52
CA PRO A 82 11.54 4.92 19.94
C PRO A 82 12.49 3.75 20.23
N GLU A 83 13.18 3.79 21.37
CA GLU A 83 14.22 2.84 21.75
C GLU A 83 13.74 1.37 21.71
N ASP A 84 12.46 1.15 22.02
CA ASP A 84 11.77 -0.13 21.92
C ASP A 84 11.71 -0.75 20.52
N LEU A 85 11.72 0.08 19.48
CA LEU A 85 11.80 -0.34 18.08
C LEU A 85 13.25 -0.38 17.63
N ARG A 86 14.07 0.57 18.10
CA ARG A 86 15.47 0.69 17.77
C ARG A 86 16.27 -0.55 18.18
N LYS A 87 15.96 -1.16 19.34
CA LYS A 87 16.58 -2.42 19.79
C LYS A 87 16.25 -3.64 18.91
N LEU A 88 15.20 -3.54 18.09
CA LEU A 88 14.72 -4.60 17.19
C LEU A 88 15.21 -4.43 15.75
N LEU A 89 15.85 -3.29 15.47
CA LEU A 89 16.29 -2.85 14.16
C LEU A 89 17.80 -2.67 14.17
N SER A 90 18.49 -3.16 13.16
CA SER A 90 19.89 -2.78 12.89
C SER A 90 19.89 -1.56 11.97
N PHE A 91 20.57 -0.51 12.41
CA PHE A 91 20.76 0.71 11.63
C PHE A 91 22.16 0.70 11.03
N GLU A 92 22.24 0.80 9.72
CA GLU A 92 23.47 0.83 8.94
C GLU A 92 23.49 2.17 8.20
N GLN A 93 24.36 3.08 8.64
CA GLN A 93 24.54 4.38 7.99
C GLN A 93 25.64 4.25 6.94
N GLY A 94 25.29 4.45 5.67
CA GLY A 94 26.23 4.47 4.54
C GLY A 94 26.11 5.75 3.72
N ASN A 95 26.90 5.87 2.66
CA ASN A 95 27.00 6.98 1.68
C ASN A 95 25.70 7.77 1.41
N GLY A 96 25.29 8.66 2.32
CA GLY A 96 24.05 9.45 2.21
C GLY A 96 22.74 8.66 2.32
N CYS A 97 22.75 7.43 2.82
CA CYS A 97 21.55 6.61 2.99
C CYS A 97 21.62 5.80 4.30
N PHE A 98 20.55 5.84 5.08
CA PHE A 98 20.34 4.99 6.25
C PHE A 98 19.61 3.72 5.84
N VAL A 99 20.23 2.56 6.02
CA VAL A 99 19.58 1.25 5.81
C VAL A 99 19.20 0.68 7.16
N ILE A 100 17.94 0.29 7.32
CA ILE A 100 17.40 -0.26 8.56
C ILE A 100 16.94 -1.69 8.29
N LYS A 101 17.61 -2.65 8.91
CA LYS A 101 17.29 -4.08 8.78
C LYS A 101 16.58 -4.56 10.05
N PRO A 102 15.33 -5.03 9.99
CA PRO A 102 14.67 -5.65 11.13
C PRO A 102 15.38 -6.95 11.51
N ARG A 103 15.83 -7.05 12.76
CA ARG A 103 16.48 -8.27 13.29
C ARG A 103 15.45 -9.30 13.77
N GLN A 104 14.22 -8.87 14.01
CA GLN A 104 13.11 -9.74 14.40
C GLN A 104 11.81 -9.30 13.71
N PHE A 105 10.79 -10.17 13.81
CA PHE A 105 9.45 -9.82 13.39
C PHE A 105 8.87 -8.74 14.32
N LEU A 106 8.50 -7.61 13.74
CA LEU A 106 7.97 -6.45 14.46
C LEU A 106 6.46 -6.58 14.70
N GLY A 107 5.77 -7.40 13.88
CA GLY A 107 4.30 -7.44 13.85
C GLY A 107 3.70 -6.21 13.16
N SER A 108 2.43 -6.29 12.79
CA SER A 108 1.74 -5.26 11.99
C SER A 108 1.75 -3.88 12.66
N GLU A 109 1.61 -3.83 13.99
CA GLU A 109 1.55 -2.56 14.73
C GLU A 109 2.90 -1.82 14.76
N LYS A 110 3.98 -2.52 15.13
CA LYS A 110 5.33 -1.91 15.17
C LYS A 110 5.82 -1.60 13.75
N PHE A 111 5.50 -2.47 12.78
CA PHE A 111 5.84 -2.26 11.38
C PHE A 111 5.14 -1.02 10.81
N ALA A 112 3.84 -0.86 11.04
CA ALA A 112 3.09 0.34 10.62
C ALA A 112 3.69 1.62 11.23
N LYS A 113 4.04 1.61 12.52
CA LYS A 113 4.73 2.74 13.17
C LYS A 113 6.07 3.07 12.50
N ILE A 114 6.89 2.06 12.24
CA ILE A 114 8.20 2.25 11.59
C ILE A 114 8.02 2.76 10.17
N ALA A 115 7.12 2.17 9.39
CA ALA A 115 6.84 2.58 8.02
C ALA A 115 6.35 4.04 7.96
N GLN A 116 5.49 4.46 8.89
CA GLN A 116 5.03 5.84 8.97
C GLN A 116 6.19 6.81 9.29
N ILE A 117 7.05 6.46 10.25
CA ILE A 117 8.23 7.25 10.62
C ILE A 117 9.22 7.34 9.45
N VAL A 118 9.53 6.21 8.80
CA VAL A 118 10.43 6.12 7.64
C VAL A 118 9.89 6.98 6.50
N ARG A 119 8.60 6.86 6.17
CA ARG A 119 7.95 7.66 5.11
C ARG A 119 7.94 9.15 5.45
N GLY A 120 7.74 9.52 6.73
CA GLY A 120 7.85 10.90 7.21
C GLY A 120 9.27 11.48 7.10
N ALA A 121 10.28 10.63 7.21
CA ALA A 121 11.69 10.99 7.01
C ALA A 121 12.11 10.96 5.52
N GLY A 122 11.18 10.71 4.59
CA GLY A 122 11.49 10.60 3.16
C GLY A 122 12.14 9.27 2.76
N GLY A 123 12.07 8.26 3.62
CA GLY A 123 12.53 6.91 3.34
C GLY A 123 11.48 5.98 2.75
N ASP A 124 11.97 4.90 2.16
CA ASP A 124 11.19 3.86 1.50
C ASP A 124 11.45 2.49 2.14
N TYR A 125 10.44 1.63 2.10
CA TYR A 125 10.59 0.23 2.49
C TYR A 125 10.86 -0.64 1.25
N LYS A 126 11.92 -1.45 1.31
CA LYS A 126 12.26 -2.44 0.30
C LYS A 126 11.92 -3.83 0.84
N SER A 127 10.79 -4.38 0.41
CA SER A 127 10.43 -5.78 0.65
C SER A 127 11.32 -6.69 -0.21
N ALA A 128 12.26 -7.39 0.42
CA ALA A 128 13.11 -8.39 -0.23
C ALA A 128 12.96 -9.77 0.45
N GLY A 129 11.78 -10.04 1.02
CA GLY A 129 11.51 -11.27 1.77
C GLY A 129 12.39 -11.33 3.01
N LYS A 130 13.38 -12.25 3.01
CA LYS A 130 14.37 -12.42 4.09
C LYS A 130 15.29 -11.22 4.28
N ASP A 131 15.50 -10.43 3.22
CA ASP A 131 16.40 -9.26 3.22
C ASP A 131 15.63 -7.94 3.27
N SER A 132 14.40 -7.96 3.75
CA SER A 132 13.55 -6.78 3.84
C SER A 132 14.23 -5.69 4.67
N HIS A 133 14.37 -4.49 4.10
CA HIS A 133 15.04 -3.38 4.75
C HIS A 133 14.34 -2.06 4.44
N PHE A 134 14.39 -1.13 5.38
CA PHE A 134 14.01 0.25 5.13
C PHE A 134 15.23 1.04 4.69
N LYS A 135 15.04 2.01 3.81
CA LYS A 135 16.08 2.88 3.31
C LYS A 135 15.62 4.32 3.45
N ILE A 136 16.33 5.11 4.22
CA ILE A 136 16.09 6.55 4.38
C ILE A 136 17.20 7.30 3.65
N PRO A 137 16.92 8.02 2.55
CA PRO A 137 17.89 8.91 1.94
C PRO A 137 18.15 10.09 2.90
N LEU A 138 19.42 10.34 3.25
CA LEU A 138 19.82 11.58 3.90
C LEU A 138 20.10 12.57 2.77
N LYS A 139 19.22 13.55 2.60
CA LYS A 139 19.38 14.63 1.64
C LYS A 139 19.58 15.95 2.39
#